data_AF-A0A0K0WYD2-F1
#
_entry.id   AF-A0A0K0WYD2-F1
#
_cell.length_a   1.000
_cell.length_b   1.000
_cell.length_c   1.000
_cell.angle_alpha   90.00
_cell.angle_beta   90.00
_cell.angle_gamma   90.00
#
_symmetry.space_group_name_H-M   'P 1'
#
loop_
_entity.id
_entity.type
_entity.pdbx_description
1 polymer ?
#
loop_
_entity_poly.entity_id
_entity_poly.type
_entity_poly.pdbx_seq_one_letter_code
_entity_poly.pdbx_strand_id
1 'polypeptide(L)'
;SRNTLEMIRNAGIEPHVIEYLKTPPSRAMLSQLIERAGLTPRQLLREKGTPYAELGLGDENLSDDALIDAMMDHPILINRPLVVSPLGVRLCRPSEVVLDILPTPQRGAFAKEDGEKV
;
A
#
# COMPACT_ATOMS: atom_id res chain seq x y z
N SER A 1 5.76 4.22 -4.96
CA SER A 1 5.19 3.09 -5.73
C SER A 1 6.07 2.63 -6.86
N ARG A 2 6.60 3.51 -7.72
CA ARG A 2 7.48 3.12 -8.84
C ARG A 2 8.68 2.28 -8.37
N ASN A 3 9.45 2.76 -7.37
CA ASN A 3 10.55 1.99 -6.78
C ASN A 3 10.13 0.58 -6.30
N THR A 4 8.98 0.44 -5.63
CA THR A 4 8.47 -0.86 -5.17
C THR A 4 8.17 -1.79 -6.35
N LEU A 5 7.52 -1.30 -7.41
CA LEU A 5 7.25 -2.10 -8.61
C LEU A 5 8.55 -2.58 -9.27
N GLU A 6 9.53 -1.69 -9.40
CA GLU A 6 10.82 -2.03 -10.00
C GLU A 6 11.64 -3.00 -9.14
N MET A 7 11.57 -2.93 -7.81
CA MET A 7 12.16 -3.94 -6.92
C MET A 7 11.52 -5.33 -7.07
N ILE A 8 10.20 -5.40 -7.27
CA ILE A 8 9.52 -6.68 -7.56
C ILE A 8 10.04 -7.27 -8.88
N ARG A 9 10.15 -6.42 -9.92
CA ARG A 9 10.70 -6.82 -11.23
C ARG A 9 12.17 -7.22 -11.16
N ASN A 10 12.97 -6.52 -10.36
CA ASN A 10 14.38 -6.84 -10.15
C ASN A 10 14.58 -8.18 -9.41
N ALA A 11 13.59 -8.63 -8.62
CA ALA A 11 13.55 -10.00 -8.09
C ALA A 11 13.13 -11.05 -9.13
N GLY A 12 12.81 -10.63 -10.36
CA GLY A 12 12.42 -11.49 -11.47
C GLY A 12 10.95 -11.82 -11.58
N ILE A 13 10.10 -11.03 -10.92
CA ILE A 13 8.67 -11.27 -10.82
C ILE A 13 7.96 -10.17 -11.60
N GLU A 14 7.07 -10.52 -12.54
CA GLU A 14 6.11 -9.56 -13.10
C GLU A 14 4.82 -9.63 -12.26
N PRO A 15 4.52 -8.62 -11.43
CA PRO A 15 3.37 -8.67 -10.56
C PRO A 15 2.08 -8.37 -11.34
N HIS A 16 0.95 -8.86 -10.81
CA HIS A 16 -0.34 -8.36 -11.24
C HIS A 16 -0.55 -6.94 -10.67
N VAL A 17 -0.61 -5.93 -11.54
CA VAL A 17 -0.78 -4.53 -11.16
C VAL A 17 -2.25 -4.15 -11.18
N ILE A 18 -2.78 -3.74 -10.03
CA ILE A 18 -4.15 -3.22 -9.89
C ILE A 18 -4.08 -1.69 -9.78
N GLU A 19 -4.70 -0.99 -10.72
CA GLU A 19 -4.91 0.46 -10.64
C GLU A 19 -6.04 0.77 -9.65
N TYR A 20 -5.73 0.73 -8.35
CA TYR A 20 -6.72 0.82 -7.25
C TYR A 20 -7.64 2.06 -7.29
N LEU A 21 -7.25 3.13 -7.97
CA LEU A 21 -8.11 4.31 -8.16
C LEU A 21 -9.22 4.09 -9.20
N LYS A 22 -9.00 3.20 -10.18
CA LYS A 22 -9.98 2.83 -11.21
C LYS A 22 -10.76 1.58 -10.81
N THR A 23 -10.07 0.63 -10.20
CA THR A 23 -10.59 -0.67 -9.77
C THR A 23 -10.23 -0.91 -8.31
N PRO A 24 -10.87 -0.21 -7.36
CA PRO A 24 -10.59 -0.40 -5.94
C PRO A 24 -10.98 -1.82 -5.50
N PRO A 25 -10.33 -2.36 -4.45
CA PRO A 25 -10.77 -3.60 -3.84
C PRO A 25 -12.19 -3.45 -3.27
N SER A 26 -12.92 -4.55 -3.13
CA SER A 26 -14.16 -4.55 -2.36
C SER A 26 -13.89 -4.27 -0.88
N ARG A 27 -14.90 -3.83 -0.12
CA ARG A 27 -14.78 -3.61 1.34
C ARG A 27 -14.18 -4.81 2.06
N ALA A 28 -14.72 -6.01 1.79
CA ALA A 28 -14.24 -7.25 2.38
C ALA A 28 -12.77 -7.53 2.04
N MET A 29 -12.35 -7.28 0.79
CA MET A 29 -10.96 -7.44 0.38
C MET A 29 -10.06 -6.39 1.05
N LEU A 30 -10.49 -5.13 1.14
CA LEU A 30 -9.73 -4.07 1.80
C LEU A 30 -9.50 -4.39 3.29
N SER A 31 -10.54 -4.81 4.01
CA SER A 31 -10.43 -5.26 5.41
C SER A 31 -9.43 -6.41 5.56
N GLN A 32 -9.51 -7.43 4.69
CA GLN A 32 -8.56 -8.56 4.71
C GLN A 32 -7.12 -8.11 4.42
N LEU A 33 -6.92 -7.16 3.50
CA LEU A 33 -5.58 -6.64 3.19
C LEU A 33 -4.99 -5.86 4.36
N ILE A 34 -5.80 -5.06 5.06
CA ILE A 34 -5.40 -4.31 6.26
C ILE A 34 -4.95 -5.30 7.35
N GLU A 35 -5.78 -6.30 7.64
CA GLU A 35 -5.49 -7.32 8.65
C GLU A 35 -4.21 -8.11 8.31
N ARG A 36 -4.09 -8.62 7.08
CA ARG A 36 -2.91 -9.37 6.64
C ARG A 36 -1.64 -8.52 6.57
N ALA A 37 -1.77 -7.20 6.47
CA ALA A 37 -0.65 -6.28 6.55
C ALA A 37 -0.23 -5.97 7.99
N GLY A 38 -1.01 -6.40 8.99
CA GLY A 38 -0.79 -6.06 10.40
C GLY A 38 -1.01 -4.58 10.68
N LEU A 39 -1.90 -3.93 9.93
CA LEU A 39 -2.21 -2.51 10.04
C LEU A 39 -3.59 -2.29 10.65
N THR A 40 -3.83 -1.09 11.17
CA THR A 40 -5.18 -0.56 11.37
C THR A 40 -5.64 0.22 10.13
N PRO A 41 -6.95 0.41 9.90
CA PRO A 41 -7.45 1.28 8.84
C PRO A 41 -6.86 2.69 8.88
N ARG A 42 -6.67 3.24 10.09
CA ARG A 42 -6.03 4.55 10.29
C ARG A 42 -4.59 4.59 9.76
N GLN A 43 -3.80 3.55 9.99
CA GLN A 43 -2.44 3.45 9.47
C GLN A 43 -2.39 3.33 7.93
N LEU A 44 -3.47 2.84 7.31
CA LEU A 44 -3.57 2.77 5.85
C LEU A 44 -4.01 4.09 5.21
N LEU A 45 -4.53 5.06 5.98
CA LEU A 45 -4.95 6.34 5.41
C LEU A 45 -3.78 7.10 4.80
N ARG A 46 -4.07 7.72 3.68
CA ARG A 46 -3.19 8.66 3.02
C ARG A 46 -3.69 10.06 3.29
N GLU A 47 -2.88 10.87 3.94
CA GLU A 47 -3.22 12.26 4.22
C GLU A 47 -2.91 13.17 3.01
N LYS A 48 -1.64 13.17 2.57
CA LYS A 48 -1.14 14.14 1.59
C LYS A 48 -1.74 13.96 0.19
N GLY A 49 -2.34 15.03 -0.32
CA GLY A 49 -2.93 15.08 -1.67
C GLY A 49 -4.21 14.25 -1.78
N THR A 50 -5.04 14.31 -0.74
CA THR A 50 -6.33 13.60 -0.59
C THR A 50 -7.31 14.49 0.17
N PRO A 51 -8.61 14.17 0.20
CA PRO A 51 -9.59 14.93 0.99
C PRO A 51 -9.55 14.65 2.50
N TYR A 52 -8.49 14.03 3.04
CA TYR A 52 -8.38 13.61 4.45
C TYR A 52 -8.76 14.71 5.45
N ALA A 53 -8.23 15.93 5.27
CA ALA A 53 -8.50 17.05 6.17
C ALA A 53 -9.92 17.62 5.99
N GLU A 54 -10.39 17.71 4.74
CA GLU A 54 -11.74 18.19 4.39
C GLU A 54 -12.83 17.29 4.97
N LEU A 55 -12.57 15.99 5.03
CA LEU A 55 -13.46 14.97 5.60
C LEU A 55 -13.30 14.78 7.11
N GLY A 56 -12.39 15.53 7.76
CA GLY A 56 -12.20 15.43 9.22
C GLY A 56 -11.63 14.10 9.71
N LEU A 57 -10.94 13.34 8.85
CA LEU A 57 -10.47 11.97 9.17
C LEU A 57 -9.36 11.92 10.24
N GLY A 58 -8.84 13.09 10.62
CA GLY A 58 -7.93 13.26 11.76
C GLY A 58 -8.58 13.07 13.13
N ASP A 59 -9.91 13.01 13.22
CA ASP A 59 -10.58 12.73 14.50
C ASP A 59 -10.28 11.30 14.95
N GLU A 60 -9.60 11.17 16.10
CA GLU A 60 -9.21 9.90 16.70
C GLU A 60 -10.39 9.08 17.23
N ASN A 61 -11.57 9.70 17.38
CA ASN A 61 -12.80 9.03 17.80
C ASN A 61 -13.51 8.28 16.66
N LEU A 62 -13.08 8.50 15.40
CA LEU A 62 -13.63 7.76 14.27
C LEU A 62 -13.30 6.27 14.38
N SER A 63 -14.33 5.45 14.18
CA SER A 63 -14.20 3.99 14.16
C SER A 63 -13.47 3.51 12.91
N ASP A 64 -12.87 2.33 13.02
CA ASP A 64 -12.24 1.63 11.91
C ASP A 64 -13.20 1.44 10.72
N ASP A 65 -14.47 1.14 10.98
CA ASP A 65 -15.49 1.00 9.95
C ASP A 65 -15.73 2.31 9.18
N ALA A 66 -15.77 3.45 9.89
CA ALA A 66 -15.95 4.76 9.27
C ALA A 66 -14.75 5.14 8.39
N LEU A 67 -13.54 4.78 8.81
CA LEU A 67 -12.33 5.00 8.01
C LEU A 67 -12.33 4.12 6.75
N ILE A 68 -12.81 2.87 6.86
CA ILE A 68 -12.97 1.97 5.72
C ILE A 68 -14.05 2.52 4.76
N ASP A 69 -15.20 2.98 5.27
CA ASP A 69 -16.23 3.62 4.44
C ASP A 69 -15.65 4.81 3.66
N ALA A 70 -14.90 5.70 4.32
CA ALA A 70 -14.26 6.81 3.65
C ALA A 70 -13.29 6.35 2.54
N MET A 71 -12.49 5.30 2.79
CA MET A 71 -11.61 4.71 1.76
C MET A 71 -12.37 4.08 0.59
N MET A 72 -13.55 3.52 0.83
CA MET A 72 -14.41 2.97 -0.22
C MET A 72 -15.02 4.07 -1.10
N ASP A 73 -15.50 5.15 -0.48
CA ASP A 73 -16.07 6.31 -1.17
C ASP A 73 -15.01 7.12 -1.90
N HIS A 74 -13.80 7.18 -1.32
CA HIS A 74 -12.66 7.91 -1.87
C HIS A 74 -11.41 7.03 -1.91
N PRO A 75 -11.26 6.15 -2.92
CA PRO A 75 -10.10 5.25 -3.04
C PRO A 75 -8.75 5.95 -2.97
N ILE A 76 -8.67 7.24 -3.30
CA ILE A 76 -7.45 8.06 -3.17
C ILE A 76 -6.89 8.14 -1.74
N LEU A 77 -7.75 7.91 -0.73
CA LEU A 77 -7.38 7.82 0.69
C LEU A 77 -6.62 6.53 1.02
N ILE A 78 -6.65 5.51 0.17
CA ILE A 78 -5.87 4.28 0.39
C ILE A 78 -4.39 4.60 0.08
N ASN A 79 -3.53 4.45 1.09
CA ASN A 79 -2.10 4.66 0.93
C ASN A 79 -1.46 3.57 0.06
N ARG A 80 -0.39 3.94 -0.65
CA ARG A 80 0.18 3.10 -1.71
C ARG A 80 1.71 3.02 -1.64
N PRO A 81 2.28 1.90 -2.14
CA PRO A 81 1.59 0.69 -2.62
C PRO A 81 1.33 -0.34 -1.51
N LEU A 82 0.18 -1.01 -1.56
CA LEU A 82 -0.02 -2.30 -0.89
C LEU A 82 0.46 -3.42 -1.83
N VAL A 83 1.28 -4.33 -1.32
CA VAL A 83 1.80 -5.47 -2.06
C VAL A 83 1.38 -6.75 -1.36
N VAL A 84 0.90 -7.73 -2.15
CA VAL A 84 0.51 -9.06 -1.69
C VAL A 84 1.47 -10.07 -2.31
N SER A 85 2.01 -10.96 -1.49
CA SER A 85 2.82 -12.10 -1.92
C SER A 85 2.44 -13.36 -1.13
N PRO A 86 3.00 -14.53 -1.49
CA PRO A 86 2.88 -15.74 -0.67
C PRO A 86 3.45 -15.59 0.75
N LEU A 87 4.37 -14.66 0.97
CA LEU A 87 5.02 -14.43 2.27
C LEU A 87 4.27 -13.42 3.15
N GLY A 88 3.35 -12.64 2.59
CA GLY A 88 2.55 -11.69 3.38
C GLY A 88 2.00 -10.53 2.57
N VAL A 89 1.47 -9.55 3.30
CA VAL A 89 1.00 -8.27 2.74
C VAL A 89 1.74 -7.13 3.43
N ARG A 90 2.14 -6.11 2.68
CA ARG A 90 2.78 -4.90 3.24
C ARG A 90 2.35 -3.63 2.53
N LEU A 91 2.14 -2.58 3.33
CA LEU A 91 2.19 -1.20 2.83
C LEU A 91 3.67 -0.82 2.68
N CYS A 92 4.16 -0.75 1.45
CA CYS A 92 5.60 -0.58 1.20
C CYS A 92 5.99 0.89 1.26
N ARG A 93 6.02 1.42 2.49
CA ARG A 93 6.47 2.78 2.81
C ARG A 93 7.42 2.72 4.02
N PRO A 94 8.74 2.79 3.81
CA PRO A 94 9.43 3.08 2.55
C PRO A 94 9.38 1.92 1.54
N SER A 95 9.79 2.17 0.29
CA SER A 95 9.57 1.24 -0.83
C SER A 95 10.19 -0.14 -0.66
N GLU A 96 11.32 -0.20 0.03
CA GLU A 96 12.19 -1.34 0.30
C GLU A 96 11.60 -2.32 1.32
N VAL A 97 10.55 -1.94 2.03
CA VAL A 97 9.73 -2.87 2.85
C VAL A 97 9.20 -4.04 2.01
N VAL A 98 9.09 -3.88 0.69
CA VAL A 98 8.71 -4.98 -0.21
C VAL A 98 9.68 -6.15 -0.13
N LEU A 99 10.97 -5.90 0.12
CA LEU A 99 12.01 -6.93 0.17
C LEU A 99 11.73 -7.99 1.24
N ASP A 100 11.07 -7.60 2.34
CA ASP A 100 10.68 -8.50 3.43
C ASP A 100 9.67 -9.57 3.01
N ILE A 101 8.95 -9.34 1.91
CA ILE A 101 7.87 -10.21 1.43
C ILE A 101 8.11 -10.74 0.02
N LEU A 102 9.28 -10.54 -0.57
CA LEU A 102 9.62 -11.15 -1.86
C LEU A 102 10.12 -12.59 -1.66
N PRO A 103 9.60 -13.57 -2.43
CA PRO A 103 10.05 -14.96 -2.32
C PRO A 103 11.44 -15.21 -2.92
N THR A 104 11.96 -14.26 -3.70
CA THR A 104 13.27 -14.32 -4.35
C THR A 104 14.10 -13.08 -4.02
N PRO A 105 15.43 -13.23 -3.87
CA PRO A 105 16.30 -12.08 -3.66
C PRO A 105 16.35 -11.19 -4.91
N GLN A 106 16.83 -9.96 -4.72
CA GLN A 106 17.14 -9.06 -5.82
C GLN A 106 18.21 -9.69 -6.74
N ARG A 107 18.02 -9.60 -8.07
CA ARG A 107 18.97 -10.18 -9.06
C ARG A 107 20.20 -9.30 -9.29
N GLY A 108 20.17 -8.06 -8.84
CA GLY A 108 21.27 -7.10 -8.94
C GLY A 108 21.06 -5.92 -7.99
N ALA A 109 22.07 -5.07 -7.88
CA ALA A 109 21.99 -3.84 -7.09
C ALA A 109 20.82 -2.96 -7.55
N PHE A 110 20.12 -2.35 -6.60
CA PHE A 110 19.00 -1.47 -6.88
C PHE A 110 19.29 -0.05 -6.38
N ALA A 111 18.95 0.95 -7.19
CA ALA A 111 18.94 2.35 -6.78
C ALA A 111 17.54 2.92 -7.03
N LYS A 112 17.02 3.65 -6.07
CA LYS A 112 15.76 4.40 -6.19
C LYS A 112 15.91 5.51 -7.25
N GLU A 113 14.77 6.04 -7.70
CA GLU A 113 14.73 7.15 -8.68
C GLU A 113 15.52 8.41 -8.27
N ASP A 114 15.72 8.64 -6.98
CA ASP A 114 16.52 9.75 -6.43
C ASP A 114 18.01 9.42 -6.26
N GLY A 115 18.43 8.22 -6.64
CA GLY A 115 19.81 7.74 -6.55
C GLY A 115 20.16 7.09 -5.20
N GLU A 116 19.22 7.01 -4.25
CA GLU A 116 19.44 6.29 -3.00
C GLU A 116 19.64 4.79 -3.28
N LYS A 117 20.74 4.22 -2.78
CA LYS A 117 21.06 2.80 -2.94
C LYS A 117 20.30 1.98 -1.89
N VAL A 118 19.71 0.87 -2.33
CA VAL A 118 18.99 -0.10 -1.48
C VAL A 118 19.83 -1.36 -1.31
#